data_AF-A0A916VYH8-F1
#
_entry.id   AF-A0A916VYH8-F1
#
_cell.length_a   1.000
_cell.length_b   1.000
_cell.length_c   1.000
_cell.angle_alpha   90.00
_cell.angle_beta   90.00
_cell.angle_gamma   90.00
#
_symmetry.space_group_name_H-M   'P 1'
#
loop_
_entity.id
_entity.type
_entity.pdbx_description
1 polymer ?
#
loop_
_entity_poly.entity_id
_entity_poly.type
_entity_poly.pdbx_seq_one_letter_code
_entity_poly.pdbx_strand_id
1 'polypeptide(L)'
;MECLLQELHPNIVIIGGPGQGKSTCAQQLAQIHRAKLIKEDYDDRFQPKIVRIPFQIVLKDFAQWLADEPEIDALDSYLAEKVGKLAKHPGDIRPQDIQEIFSKRDCLLLLDGLDEVVEPKLKKQMLKKIEDFLAEREFSTKSNVAVVATSRPNGYDNYFDPEQFIHLELEFLSQEKVTEYAQKWVEAKRLTDEESSKTLNILQDCQDDNHIQGLLTTPLQVTIILIIIKSGRRPPSQREDLFNEYWLTIFRREESKDGGKAIIKSNESFLLSLHSVLGYSIHRRAIKKNIKSLLSESEFKDLVTNFINGKKVIAPPQ
;
A
#
# COMPACT_ATOMS: atom_id res chain seq x y z
N MET A 1 7.50 8.17 13.32
CA MET A 1 6.18 8.81 13.48
C MET A 1 6.29 10.17 14.16
N GLU A 2 7.01 10.27 15.29
CA GLU A 2 7.23 11.55 15.98
C GLU A 2 7.80 12.66 15.07
N CYS A 3 8.84 12.36 14.27
CA CYS A 3 9.38 13.29 13.27
C CYS A 3 8.30 13.87 12.33
N LEU A 4 7.36 13.04 11.87
CA LEU A 4 6.27 13.42 10.97
C LEU A 4 5.20 14.27 11.67
N LEU A 5 4.91 13.98 12.95
CA LEU A 5 3.84 14.65 13.71
C LEU A 5 4.30 15.95 14.39
N GLN A 6 5.57 16.04 14.79
CA GLN A 6 6.14 17.20 15.48
C GLN A 6 6.65 18.27 14.51
N GLU A 7 6.52 18.04 13.21
CA GLU A 7 6.98 18.94 12.14
C GLU A 7 8.45 19.32 12.29
N LEU A 8 9.30 18.32 12.55
CA LEU A 8 10.73 18.57 12.51
C LEU A 8 11.14 19.03 11.11
N HIS A 9 10.51 18.46 10.07
CA HIS A 9 10.68 18.84 8.67
C HIS A 9 9.35 18.74 7.91
N PRO A 10 9.01 19.71 7.03
CA PRO A 10 7.75 19.71 6.30
C PRO A 10 7.72 18.70 5.14
N ASN A 11 8.89 18.33 4.61
CA ASN A 11 9.05 17.54 3.39
C ASN A 11 9.90 16.31 3.68
N ILE A 12 9.29 15.12 3.60
CA ILE A 12 9.93 13.86 3.98
C ILE A 12 9.69 12.81 2.89
N VAL A 13 10.70 11.98 2.64
CA VAL A 13 10.61 10.79 1.81
C VAL A 13 10.88 9.57 2.69
N ILE A 14 9.95 8.63 2.72
CA ILE A 14 10.09 7.35 3.42
C ILE A 14 10.57 6.30 2.42
N ILE A 15 11.80 5.84 2.59
CA ILE A 15 12.42 4.80 1.78
C ILE A 15 12.33 3.47 2.52
N GLY A 16 12.06 2.38 1.80
CA GLY A 16 11.99 1.06 2.43
C GLY A 16 11.70 -0.06 1.45
N GLY A 17 12.07 -1.28 1.82
CA GLY A 17 11.85 -2.49 1.05
C GLY A 17 10.38 -2.87 0.86
N PRO A 18 10.09 -3.92 0.05
CA PRO A 18 8.75 -4.48 -0.06
C PRO A 18 8.27 -5.00 1.30
N GLY A 19 7.01 -4.72 1.65
CA GLY A 19 6.40 -5.22 2.89
C GLY A 19 6.85 -4.56 4.19
N GLN A 20 7.75 -3.57 4.16
CA GLN A 20 8.22 -2.83 5.35
C GLN A 20 7.21 -1.83 5.95
N GLY A 21 6.08 -1.58 5.27
CA GLY A 21 5.00 -0.77 5.85
C GLY A 21 4.97 0.72 5.49
N LYS A 22 5.70 1.16 4.45
CA LYS A 22 5.69 2.57 3.97
C LYS A 22 4.28 3.16 3.81
N SER A 23 3.44 2.49 3.02
CA SER A 23 2.05 2.91 2.77
C SER A 23 1.23 2.90 4.05
N THR A 24 1.48 1.94 4.95
CA THR A 24 0.83 1.88 6.27
C THR A 24 1.24 3.05 7.15
N CYS A 25 2.50 3.47 7.14
CA CYS A 25 2.95 4.67 7.86
C CYS A 25 2.28 5.93 7.32
N ALA A 26 2.24 6.10 6.00
CA ALA A 26 1.55 7.23 5.37
C ALA A 26 0.05 7.24 5.72
N GLN A 27 -0.62 6.08 5.60
CA GLN A 27 -2.03 5.95 5.94
C GLN A 27 -2.29 6.25 7.43
N GLN A 28 -1.46 5.72 8.34
CA GLN A 28 -1.59 5.98 9.77
C GLN A 28 -1.46 7.47 10.09
N LEU A 29 -0.52 8.16 9.43
CA LEU A 29 -0.35 9.60 9.56
C LEU A 29 -1.63 10.36 9.11
N ALA A 30 -2.20 9.99 7.96
CA ALA A 30 -3.50 10.54 7.54
C ALA A 30 -4.61 10.28 8.57
N GLN A 31 -4.68 9.08 9.14
CA GLN A 31 -5.72 8.73 10.11
C GLN A 31 -5.59 9.53 11.40
N ILE A 32 -4.37 9.77 11.90
CA ILE A 32 -4.13 10.61 13.08
C ILE A 32 -4.63 12.04 12.86
N HIS A 33 -4.26 12.64 11.72
CA HIS A 33 -4.73 13.98 11.37
C HIS A 33 -6.26 14.02 11.18
N ARG A 34 -6.84 13.01 10.49
CA ARG A 34 -8.28 12.88 10.31
C ARG A 34 -9.01 12.81 11.64
N ALA A 35 -8.60 11.91 12.53
CA ALA A 35 -9.22 11.70 13.84
C ALA A 35 -9.22 13.00 14.65
N LYS A 36 -8.11 13.73 14.65
CA LYS A 36 -8.01 15.05 15.30
C LYS A 36 -8.95 16.10 14.70
N LEU A 37 -9.10 16.13 13.36
CA LEU A 37 -10.02 17.06 12.66
C LEU A 37 -11.49 16.79 12.98
N ILE A 38 -11.88 15.52 13.03
CA ILE A 38 -13.28 15.11 13.28
C ILE A 38 -13.58 14.84 14.76
N LYS A 39 -12.60 15.05 15.65
CA LYS A 39 -12.68 14.85 17.10
C LYS A 39 -13.06 13.41 17.49
N GLU A 40 -12.53 12.43 16.76
CA GLU A 40 -12.56 11.02 17.14
C GLU A 40 -11.36 10.68 18.02
N ASP A 41 -11.53 9.68 18.89
CA ASP A 41 -10.44 9.18 19.75
C ASP A 41 -9.36 8.49 18.92
N TYR A 42 -8.11 8.78 19.26
CA TYR A 42 -6.93 8.10 18.77
C TYR A 42 -5.90 8.01 19.90
N ASP A 43 -4.86 7.22 19.70
CA ASP A 43 -3.81 7.04 20.70
C ASP A 43 -3.09 8.37 21.01
N ASP A 44 -3.23 8.81 22.26
CA ASP A 44 -2.75 10.11 22.73
C ASP A 44 -1.25 10.32 22.58
N ARG A 45 -0.47 9.27 22.37
CA ARG A 45 0.97 9.37 22.07
C ARG A 45 1.23 10.04 20.72
N PHE A 46 0.26 10.09 19.82
CA PHE A 46 0.40 10.62 18.47
C PHE A 46 -0.26 11.99 18.28
N GLN A 47 0.12 12.98 19.08
CA GLN A 47 -0.41 14.34 18.92
C GLN A 47 0.33 15.10 17.79
N PRO A 48 -0.34 15.47 16.68
CA PRO A 48 0.26 16.35 15.69
C PRO A 48 0.40 17.77 16.25
N LYS A 49 1.57 18.39 16.03
CA LYS A 49 1.84 19.79 16.42
C LYS A 49 0.95 20.76 15.64
N ILE A 50 0.79 20.54 14.34
CA ILE A 50 -0.18 21.24 13.49
C ILE A 50 -1.13 20.20 12.89
N VAL A 51 -2.42 20.47 13.01
CA VAL A 51 -3.45 19.59 12.46
C VAL A 51 -3.67 19.93 11.00
N ARG A 52 -3.37 18.98 10.11
CA ARG A 52 -3.43 19.15 8.65
C ARG A 52 -4.58 18.37 8.03
N ILE A 53 -5.13 18.85 6.93
CA ILE A 53 -6.08 18.07 6.11
C ILE A 53 -5.28 17.11 5.22
N PRO A 54 -5.40 15.79 5.39
CA PRO A 54 -4.60 14.83 4.63
C PRO A 54 -5.22 14.54 3.26
N PHE A 55 -4.40 14.62 2.22
CA PHE A 55 -4.70 14.17 0.86
C PHE A 55 -3.73 13.05 0.49
N GLN A 56 -4.26 11.82 0.33
CA GLN A 56 -3.47 10.66 -0.06
C GLN A 56 -3.60 10.39 -1.56
N ILE A 57 -2.46 10.32 -2.23
CA ILE A 57 -2.34 10.04 -3.66
C ILE A 57 -1.53 8.76 -3.82
N VAL A 58 -2.16 7.75 -4.43
CA VAL A 58 -1.43 6.59 -4.94
C VAL A 58 -0.83 6.98 -6.29
N LEU A 59 0.50 7.08 -6.37
CA LEU A 59 1.18 7.71 -7.50
C LEU A 59 0.95 6.95 -8.81
N LYS A 60 0.86 5.62 -8.79
CA LYS A 60 0.49 4.84 -9.99
C LYS A 60 -0.91 5.18 -10.54
N ASP A 61 -1.85 5.52 -9.66
CA ASP A 61 -3.20 5.89 -10.07
C ASP A 61 -3.22 7.27 -10.70
N PHE A 62 -2.45 8.22 -10.15
CA PHE A 62 -2.32 9.55 -10.70
C PHE A 62 -1.57 9.53 -12.04
N ALA A 63 -0.46 8.79 -12.13
CA ALA A 63 0.24 8.56 -13.38
C ALA A 63 -0.69 7.97 -14.45
N GLN A 64 -1.48 6.94 -14.10
CA GLN A 64 -2.43 6.38 -15.05
C GLN A 64 -3.52 7.38 -15.43
N TRP A 65 -4.02 8.19 -14.49
CA TRP A 65 -5.00 9.22 -14.81
C TRP A 65 -4.46 10.24 -15.81
N LEU A 66 -3.19 10.65 -15.71
CA LEU A 66 -2.53 11.50 -16.70
C LEU A 66 -2.39 10.81 -18.07
N ALA A 67 -2.09 9.51 -18.07
CA ALA A 67 -2.00 8.71 -19.29
C ALA A 67 -3.37 8.47 -19.96
N ASP A 68 -4.46 8.60 -19.20
CA ASP A 68 -5.83 8.56 -19.70
C ASP A 68 -6.25 9.90 -20.35
N GLU A 69 -5.31 10.87 -20.47
CA GLU A 69 -5.46 12.18 -21.14
C GLU A 69 -6.71 12.97 -20.68
N PRO A 70 -6.75 13.41 -19.40
CA PRO A 70 -7.88 14.16 -18.88
C PRO A 70 -7.92 15.55 -19.53
N GLU A 71 -9.10 16.16 -19.56
CA GLU A 71 -9.29 17.50 -20.15
C GLU A 71 -8.36 18.56 -19.53
N ILE A 72 -8.14 18.46 -18.21
CA ILE A 72 -7.21 19.31 -17.48
C ILE A 72 -6.23 18.41 -16.74
N ASP A 73 -4.97 18.37 -17.17
CA ASP A 73 -3.91 17.51 -16.65
C ASP A 73 -3.20 18.12 -15.42
N ALA A 74 -3.97 18.50 -14.41
CA ALA A 74 -3.49 19.14 -13.18
C ALA A 74 -3.79 18.32 -11.93
N LEU A 75 -2.97 18.49 -10.87
CA LEU A 75 -3.10 17.69 -9.65
C LEU A 75 -4.40 18.00 -8.88
N ASP A 76 -4.79 19.26 -8.80
CA ASP A 76 -6.06 19.68 -8.21
C ASP A 76 -7.28 19.13 -8.96
N SER A 77 -7.21 19.02 -10.29
CA SER A 77 -8.23 18.33 -11.09
C SER A 77 -8.35 16.85 -10.73
N TYR A 78 -7.22 16.14 -10.60
CA TYR A 78 -7.21 14.76 -10.14
C TYR A 78 -7.79 14.60 -8.71
N LEU A 79 -7.39 15.49 -7.79
CA LEU A 79 -7.89 15.47 -6.41
C LEU A 79 -9.39 15.76 -6.35
N ALA A 80 -9.88 16.71 -7.15
CA ALA A 80 -11.30 17.04 -7.23
C ALA A 80 -12.12 15.82 -7.69
N GLU A 81 -11.66 15.10 -8.73
CA GLU A 81 -12.32 13.87 -9.19
C GLU A 81 -12.32 12.78 -8.10
N LYS A 82 -11.19 12.58 -7.42
CA LYS A 82 -11.07 11.58 -6.35
C LYS A 82 -11.95 11.88 -5.15
N VAL A 83 -11.99 13.13 -4.70
CA VAL A 83 -12.87 13.55 -3.59
C VAL A 83 -14.33 13.49 -4.03
N GLY A 84 -14.65 13.94 -5.25
CA GLY A 84 -15.99 13.92 -5.82
C GLY A 84 -16.59 12.51 -5.91
N LYS A 85 -15.77 11.49 -6.21
CA LYS A 85 -16.20 10.06 -6.21
C LYS A 85 -16.66 9.56 -4.84
N LEU A 86 -16.17 10.16 -3.76
CA LEU A 86 -16.52 9.79 -2.38
C LEU A 86 -17.58 10.71 -1.78
N ALA A 87 -17.85 11.84 -2.41
CA ALA A 87 -18.84 12.82 -1.95
C ALA A 87 -20.26 12.28 -2.14
N LYS A 88 -21.18 12.68 -1.24
CA LYS A 88 -22.61 12.35 -1.36
C LYS A 88 -23.25 12.88 -2.64
N HIS A 89 -22.70 13.97 -3.18
CA HIS A 89 -23.12 14.60 -4.43
C HIS A 89 -21.94 14.60 -5.40
N PRO A 90 -21.80 13.54 -6.23
CA PRO A 90 -20.73 13.45 -7.22
C PRO A 90 -20.87 14.56 -8.27
N GLY A 91 -19.78 15.29 -8.54
CA GLY A 91 -19.74 16.37 -9.53
C GLY A 91 -19.70 17.80 -8.96
N ASP A 92 -19.90 17.97 -7.65
CA ASP A 92 -19.89 19.30 -7.01
C ASP A 92 -18.49 19.79 -6.61
N ILE A 93 -17.47 18.92 -6.65
CA ILE A 93 -16.10 19.26 -6.28
C ILE A 93 -15.32 19.63 -7.52
N ARG A 94 -14.90 20.90 -7.60
CA ARG A 94 -14.13 21.46 -8.70
C ARG A 94 -12.66 21.61 -8.29
N PRO A 95 -11.73 21.72 -9.25
CA PRO A 95 -10.33 21.98 -8.96
C PRO A 95 -10.16 23.21 -8.04
N GLN A 96 -10.92 24.28 -8.28
CA GLN A 96 -10.88 25.51 -7.48
C GLN A 96 -11.22 25.28 -6.01
N ASP A 97 -12.09 24.34 -5.69
CA ASP A 97 -12.44 24.03 -4.30
C ASP A 97 -11.26 23.35 -3.59
N ILE A 98 -10.50 22.51 -4.31
CA ILE A 98 -9.22 21.96 -3.82
C ILE A 98 -8.21 23.08 -3.62
N GLN A 99 -8.03 23.97 -4.60
CA GLN A 99 -7.13 25.12 -4.47
C GLN A 99 -7.50 26.01 -3.26
N GLU A 100 -8.79 26.22 -3.02
CA GLU A 100 -9.29 26.99 -1.90
C GLU A 100 -8.95 26.32 -0.56
N ILE A 101 -9.12 25.00 -0.45
CA ILE A 101 -8.70 24.25 0.75
C ILE A 101 -7.20 24.43 1.01
N PHE A 102 -6.37 24.19 -0.01
CA PHE A 102 -4.92 24.31 0.11
C PHE A 102 -4.43 25.74 0.37
N SER A 103 -5.24 26.77 0.05
CA SER A 103 -4.91 28.17 0.34
C SER A 103 -5.33 28.66 1.72
N LYS A 104 -6.37 28.03 2.31
CA LYS A 104 -6.97 28.47 3.58
C LYS A 104 -6.63 27.58 4.77
N ARG A 105 -6.14 26.36 4.54
CA ARG A 105 -5.91 25.35 5.57
C ARG A 105 -4.52 24.73 5.44
N ASP A 106 -3.95 24.34 6.57
CA ASP A 106 -2.75 23.52 6.56
C ASP A 106 -3.08 22.14 6.02
N CYS A 107 -2.31 21.69 5.04
CA CYS A 107 -2.57 20.45 4.32
C CYS A 107 -1.37 19.50 4.44
N LEU A 108 -1.65 18.21 4.33
CA LEU A 108 -0.66 17.14 4.28
C LEU A 108 -0.86 16.37 2.98
N LEU A 109 0.13 16.41 2.10
CA LEU A 109 0.12 15.70 0.83
C LEU A 109 0.93 14.40 0.97
N LEU A 110 0.24 13.26 0.90
CA LEU A 110 0.87 11.95 0.97
C LEU A 110 1.00 11.36 -0.44
N LEU A 111 2.23 11.16 -0.89
CA LEU A 111 2.58 10.68 -2.23
C LEU A 111 3.08 9.23 -2.13
N ASP A 112 2.19 8.26 -2.30
CA ASP A 112 2.48 6.85 -2.02
C ASP A 112 2.87 6.06 -3.27
N GLY A 113 4.02 5.37 -3.21
CA GLY A 113 4.44 4.36 -4.19
C GLY A 113 5.10 4.91 -5.44
N LEU A 114 6.10 5.79 -5.31
CA LEU A 114 6.81 6.35 -6.48
C LEU A 114 7.47 5.26 -7.35
N ASP A 115 7.95 4.19 -6.73
CA ASP A 115 8.56 3.05 -7.41
C ASP A 115 7.58 2.26 -8.29
N GLU A 116 6.27 2.42 -8.07
CA GLU A 116 5.23 1.73 -8.85
C GLU A 116 5.00 2.36 -10.23
N VAL A 117 5.49 3.58 -10.45
CA VAL A 117 5.45 4.25 -11.77
C VAL A 117 6.71 3.85 -12.55
N VAL A 118 6.61 2.86 -13.43
CA VAL A 118 7.78 2.30 -14.14
C VAL A 118 8.21 3.15 -15.33
N GLU A 119 7.26 3.74 -16.06
CA GLU A 119 7.55 4.49 -17.29
C GLU A 119 8.23 5.84 -17.00
N PRO A 120 9.48 6.09 -17.45
CA PRO A 120 10.23 7.29 -17.06
C PRO A 120 9.59 8.61 -17.52
N LYS A 121 9.03 8.64 -18.74
CA LYS A 121 8.40 9.86 -19.29
C LYS A 121 7.21 10.29 -18.45
N LEU A 122 6.33 9.35 -18.17
CA LEU A 122 5.14 9.60 -17.39
C LEU A 122 5.46 9.87 -15.91
N LYS A 123 6.46 9.18 -15.33
CA LYS A 123 6.97 9.52 -14.00
C LYS A 123 7.40 10.98 -13.94
N LYS A 124 8.18 11.44 -14.92
CA LYS A 124 8.63 12.84 -15.00
C LYS A 124 7.47 13.81 -15.17
N GLN A 125 6.49 13.50 -16.03
CA GLN A 125 5.27 14.31 -16.19
C GLN A 125 4.49 14.41 -14.88
N MET A 126 4.24 13.29 -14.21
CA MET A 126 3.54 13.21 -12.94
C MET A 126 4.22 14.04 -11.85
N LEU A 127 5.54 13.88 -11.68
CA LEU A 127 6.32 14.66 -10.73
C LEU A 127 6.27 16.16 -11.05
N LYS A 128 6.38 16.53 -12.33
CA LYS A 128 6.26 17.92 -12.76
C LYS A 128 4.90 18.53 -12.37
N LYS A 129 3.80 17.80 -12.53
CA LYS A 129 2.47 18.27 -12.10
C LYS A 129 2.34 18.43 -10.57
N ILE A 130 3.04 17.61 -9.80
CA ILE A 130 3.12 17.76 -8.34
C ILE A 130 3.95 18.99 -7.97
N GLU A 131 5.12 19.17 -8.59
CA GLU A 131 5.99 20.34 -8.40
C GLU A 131 5.26 21.64 -8.75
N ASP A 132 4.59 21.70 -9.89
CA ASP A 132 3.84 22.88 -10.32
C ASP A 132 2.74 23.23 -9.30
N PHE A 133 1.99 22.23 -8.82
CA PHE A 133 0.97 22.42 -7.80
C PHE A 133 1.56 22.95 -6.47
N LEU A 134 2.71 22.43 -6.03
CA LEU A 134 3.35 22.87 -4.78
C LEU A 134 3.96 24.27 -4.91
N ALA A 135 4.65 24.55 -6.02
CA ALA A 135 5.27 25.85 -6.29
C ALA A 135 4.22 26.97 -6.30
N GLU A 136 3.08 26.76 -6.96
CA GLU A 136 1.97 27.73 -6.96
C GLU A 136 1.55 28.15 -5.54
N ARG A 137 1.59 27.24 -4.56
CA ARG A 137 1.14 27.50 -3.18
C ARG A 137 2.19 28.23 -2.37
N GLU A 138 3.46 27.87 -2.53
CA GLU A 138 4.56 28.56 -1.84
C GLU A 138 4.59 30.06 -2.15
N PHE A 139 4.27 30.44 -3.39
CA PHE A 139 4.24 31.85 -3.81
C PHE A 139 2.95 32.60 -3.46
N SER A 140 1.81 31.91 -3.28
CA SER A 140 0.49 32.55 -3.29
C SER A 140 -0.27 32.53 -1.96
N THR A 141 0.17 31.77 -0.95
CA THR A 141 -0.66 31.53 0.25
C THR A 141 0.13 31.59 1.57
N LYS A 142 -0.59 31.91 2.66
CA LYS A 142 -0.08 31.81 4.04
C LYS A 142 -0.21 30.40 4.63
N SER A 143 -0.86 29.48 3.92
CA SER A 143 -1.09 28.10 4.34
C SER A 143 0.17 27.25 4.16
N ASN A 144 0.42 26.35 5.11
CA ASN A 144 1.58 25.47 5.06
C ASN A 144 1.18 24.10 4.49
N VAL A 145 1.90 23.62 3.48
CA VAL A 145 1.73 22.26 2.93
C VAL A 145 2.92 21.41 3.33
N ALA A 146 2.65 20.31 4.04
CA ALA A 146 3.66 19.29 4.32
C ALA A 146 3.54 18.16 3.30
N VAL A 147 4.66 17.61 2.86
CA VAL A 147 4.72 16.54 1.86
C VAL A 147 5.41 15.32 2.45
N VAL A 148 4.76 14.16 2.34
CA VAL A 148 5.38 12.88 2.68
C VAL A 148 5.27 11.95 1.49
N ALA A 149 6.40 11.59 0.91
CA ALA A 149 6.46 10.65 -0.20
C ALA A 149 6.96 9.27 0.26
N THR A 150 6.62 8.22 -0.49
CA THR A 150 7.15 6.86 -0.25
C THR A 150 7.77 6.28 -1.51
N SER A 151 8.87 5.54 -1.37
CA SER A 151 9.50 4.82 -2.48
C SER A 151 10.31 3.61 -2.00
N ARG A 152 10.66 2.71 -2.92
CA ARG A 152 11.66 1.66 -2.68
C ARG A 152 13.07 2.21 -2.96
N PRO A 153 14.10 1.68 -2.28
CA PRO A 153 15.49 2.09 -2.54
C PRO A 153 15.92 1.79 -3.98
N ASN A 154 15.47 0.66 -4.53
CA ASN A 154 15.82 0.25 -5.89
C ASN A 154 15.07 1.11 -6.92
N GLY A 155 15.79 1.88 -7.73
CA GLY A 155 15.22 2.74 -8.78
C GLY A 155 14.73 4.09 -8.28
N TYR A 156 15.13 4.50 -7.08
CA TYR A 156 14.92 5.85 -6.59
C TYR A 156 16.09 6.76 -7.00
N ASP A 157 15.84 7.64 -7.98
CA ASP A 157 16.88 8.51 -8.56
C ASP A 157 16.89 9.91 -7.91
N ASN A 158 16.65 10.01 -6.60
CA ASN A 158 16.54 11.29 -5.88
C ASN A 158 15.55 12.27 -6.54
N TYR A 159 14.43 11.75 -7.06
CA TYR A 159 13.34 12.55 -7.64
C TYR A 159 12.77 13.59 -6.67
N PHE A 160 12.97 13.42 -5.38
CA PHE A 160 12.77 14.47 -4.38
C PHE A 160 14.15 14.92 -3.91
N ASP A 161 14.44 16.19 -4.14
CA ASP A 161 15.74 16.80 -3.88
C ASP A 161 16.13 16.67 -2.39
N PRO A 162 17.27 16.06 -2.05
CA PRO A 162 17.78 15.99 -0.68
C PRO A 162 18.01 17.35 0.00
N GLU A 163 18.13 18.44 -0.75
CA GLU A 163 18.19 19.79 -0.17
C GLU A 163 16.82 20.27 0.32
N GLN A 164 15.73 19.73 -0.24
CA GLN A 164 14.35 20.12 0.07
C GLN A 164 13.60 19.07 0.90
N PHE A 165 14.03 17.81 0.84
CA PHE A 165 13.39 16.66 1.46
C PHE A 165 14.37 15.90 2.36
N ILE A 166 13.88 15.46 3.52
CA ILE A 166 14.61 14.49 4.33
C ILE A 166 14.22 13.07 3.93
N HIS A 167 15.22 12.25 3.68
CA HIS A 167 15.05 10.83 3.39
C HIS A 167 15.21 10.00 4.66
N LEU A 168 14.13 9.34 5.07
CA LEU A 168 14.10 8.43 6.20
C LEU A 168 14.00 7.00 5.69
N GLU A 169 14.93 6.15 6.08
CA GLU A 169 14.88 4.72 5.77
C GLU A 169 14.09 3.98 6.85
N LEU A 170 13.17 3.12 6.43
CA LEU A 170 12.51 2.18 7.34
C LEU A 170 13.45 1.04 7.68
N GLU A 171 13.73 0.91 8.97
CA GLU A 171 14.45 -0.24 9.50
C GLU A 171 13.59 -1.51 9.44
N PHE A 172 14.29 -2.65 9.41
CA PHE A 172 13.65 -3.94 9.64
C PHE A 172 13.15 -4.05 11.09
N LEU A 173 12.12 -4.86 11.32
CA LEU A 173 11.63 -5.13 12.67
C LEU A 173 12.69 -5.90 13.47
N SER A 174 12.98 -5.40 14.68
CA SER A 174 13.71 -6.16 15.69
C SER A 174 12.84 -7.29 16.26
N GLN A 175 13.46 -8.27 16.93
CA GLN A 175 12.71 -9.32 17.62
C GLN A 175 11.69 -8.73 18.62
N GLU A 176 12.04 -7.68 19.37
CA GLU A 176 11.09 -7.07 20.30
C GLU A 176 9.89 -6.48 19.55
N LYS A 177 10.12 -5.85 18.39
CA LYS A 177 9.05 -5.28 17.56
C LYS A 177 8.19 -6.34 16.89
N VAL A 178 8.75 -7.49 16.53
CA VAL A 178 8.00 -8.65 16.04
C VAL A 178 7.05 -9.15 17.12
N THR A 179 7.54 -9.31 18.35
CA THR A 179 6.71 -9.72 19.50
C THR A 179 5.61 -8.70 19.80
N GLU A 180 5.93 -7.40 19.82
CA GLU A 180 4.96 -6.32 20.02
C GLU A 180 3.88 -6.33 18.91
N TYR A 181 4.29 -6.53 17.66
CA TYR A 181 3.38 -6.62 16.53
C TYR A 181 2.43 -7.82 16.66
N ALA A 182 2.96 -8.99 17.05
CA ALA A 182 2.19 -10.20 17.20
C ALA A 182 1.16 -10.10 18.34
N GLN A 183 1.52 -9.48 19.47
CA GLN A 183 0.59 -9.20 20.57
C GLN A 183 -0.60 -8.36 20.08
N LYS A 184 -0.32 -7.23 19.41
CA LYS A 184 -1.37 -6.40 18.82
C LYS A 184 -2.20 -7.15 17.78
N TRP A 185 -1.58 -8.06 17.03
CA TRP A 185 -2.26 -8.85 16.02
C TRP A 185 -3.23 -9.86 16.64
N VAL A 186 -2.84 -10.59 17.70
CA VAL A 186 -3.73 -11.56 18.36
C VAL A 186 -4.91 -10.85 19.03
N GLU A 187 -4.66 -9.70 19.65
CA GLU A 187 -5.70 -8.82 20.21
C GLU A 187 -6.67 -8.32 19.13
N ALA A 188 -6.15 -7.79 18.02
CA ALA A 188 -6.97 -7.30 16.91
C ALA A 188 -7.77 -8.42 16.24
N LYS A 189 -7.27 -9.66 16.26
CA LYS A 189 -7.99 -10.86 15.78
C LYS A 189 -8.96 -11.43 16.81
N ARG A 190 -8.99 -10.90 18.05
CA ARG A 190 -9.84 -11.36 19.15
C ARG A 190 -9.73 -12.87 19.37
N LEU A 191 -8.50 -13.38 19.34
CA LEU A 191 -8.24 -14.79 19.64
C LEU A 191 -8.58 -15.09 21.10
N THR A 192 -8.87 -16.36 21.40
CA THR A 192 -8.98 -16.79 22.81
C THR A 192 -7.62 -16.72 23.50
N ASP A 193 -7.59 -16.74 24.84
CA ASP A 193 -6.33 -16.73 25.59
C ASP A 193 -5.45 -17.93 25.25
N GLU A 194 -6.06 -19.10 25.03
CA GLU A 194 -5.37 -20.32 24.61
C GLU A 194 -4.77 -20.18 23.20
N GLU A 195 -5.55 -19.70 22.24
CA GLU A 195 -5.09 -19.46 20.87
C GLU A 195 -3.97 -18.41 20.81
N SER A 196 -4.12 -17.34 21.59
CA SER A 196 -3.13 -16.27 21.70
C SER A 196 -1.81 -16.81 22.26
N SER A 197 -1.86 -17.51 23.39
CA SER A 197 -0.69 -18.10 24.03
C SER A 197 0.01 -19.09 23.10
N LYS A 198 -0.74 -19.97 22.43
CA LYS A 198 -0.20 -20.92 21.46
C LYS A 198 0.47 -20.21 20.27
N THR A 199 -0.18 -19.19 19.73
CA THR A 199 0.34 -18.44 18.57
C THR A 199 1.64 -17.71 18.92
N LEU A 200 1.66 -17.03 20.07
CA LEU A 200 2.83 -16.28 20.53
C LEU A 200 4.00 -17.21 20.87
N ASN A 201 3.75 -18.37 21.50
CA ASN A 201 4.79 -19.36 21.78
C ASN A 201 5.41 -19.91 20.49
N ILE A 202 4.60 -20.28 19.49
CA ILE A 202 5.12 -20.78 18.20
C ILE A 202 5.91 -19.67 17.47
N LEU A 203 5.46 -18.42 17.54
CA LEU A 203 6.21 -17.31 16.97
C LEU A 203 7.56 -17.13 17.68
N GLN A 204 7.60 -17.27 19.01
CA GLN A 204 8.85 -17.21 19.76
C GLN A 204 9.82 -18.31 19.31
N ASP A 205 9.36 -19.56 19.18
CA ASP A 205 10.17 -20.65 18.61
C ASP A 205 10.72 -20.29 17.22
N CYS A 206 9.95 -19.59 16.38
CA CYS A 206 10.38 -19.13 15.06
C CYS A 206 11.40 -17.99 15.11
N GLN A 207 11.36 -17.13 16.14
CA GLN A 207 12.35 -16.07 16.35
C GLN A 207 13.70 -16.62 16.80
N ASP A 208 13.69 -17.75 17.50
CA ASP A 208 14.88 -18.45 18.00
C ASP A 208 15.49 -19.40 16.95
N ASP A 209 14.74 -19.73 15.88
CA ASP A 209 15.22 -20.50 14.74
C ASP A 209 15.96 -19.61 13.73
N ASN A 210 17.28 -19.80 13.63
CA ASN A 210 18.16 -19.07 12.70
C ASN A 210 17.70 -19.10 11.23
N HIS A 211 16.98 -20.15 10.81
CA HIS A 211 16.50 -20.26 9.44
C HIS A 211 15.21 -19.45 9.20
N ILE A 212 14.37 -19.28 10.22
CA ILE A 212 13.07 -18.59 10.12
C ILE A 212 13.19 -17.11 10.52
N GLN A 213 14.09 -16.78 11.43
CA GLN A 213 14.28 -15.42 11.94
C GLN A 213 14.45 -14.38 10.82
N GLY A 214 15.16 -14.73 9.74
CA GLY A 214 15.35 -13.85 8.57
C GLY A 214 14.06 -13.51 7.80
N LEU A 215 12.98 -14.28 8.02
CA LEU A 215 11.64 -14.05 7.49
C LEU A 215 10.79 -13.17 8.41
N LEU A 216 11.23 -12.89 9.63
CA LEU A 216 10.49 -12.11 10.62
C LEU A 216 10.93 -10.64 10.67
N THR A 217 11.41 -10.11 9.56
CA THR A 217 12.04 -8.78 9.52
C THR A 217 11.13 -7.68 8.96
N THR A 218 10.01 -8.05 8.30
CA THR A 218 9.05 -7.07 7.74
C THR A 218 7.62 -7.33 8.24
N PRO A 219 6.80 -6.28 8.47
CA PRO A 219 5.40 -6.44 8.89
C PRO A 219 4.58 -7.39 8.01
N LEU A 220 4.80 -7.36 6.68
CA LEU A 220 4.12 -8.26 5.76
C LEU A 220 4.45 -9.74 6.05
N GLN A 221 5.73 -10.07 6.17
CA GLN A 221 6.15 -11.45 6.41
C GLN A 221 5.72 -11.93 7.80
N VAL A 222 5.86 -11.09 8.83
CA VAL A 222 5.38 -11.41 10.18
C VAL A 222 3.87 -11.72 10.16
N THR A 223 3.09 -10.93 9.42
CA THR A 223 1.65 -11.17 9.26
C THR A 223 1.35 -12.48 8.56
N ILE A 224 2.11 -12.81 7.50
CA ILE A 224 1.96 -14.09 6.79
C ILE A 224 2.26 -15.25 7.73
N ILE A 225 3.35 -15.18 8.49
CA ILE A 225 3.73 -16.20 9.48
C ILE A 225 2.63 -16.38 10.52
N LEU A 226 2.10 -15.29 11.09
CA LEU A 226 1.00 -15.34 12.06
C LEU A 226 -0.26 -16.00 11.49
N ILE A 227 -0.59 -15.74 10.21
CA ILE A 227 -1.72 -16.38 9.53
C ILE A 227 -1.48 -17.90 9.37
N ILE A 228 -0.26 -18.32 9.02
CA ILE A 228 0.11 -19.73 8.90
C ILE A 228 0.02 -20.43 10.26
N ILE A 229 0.59 -19.83 11.32
CA ILE A 229 0.52 -20.36 12.69
C ILE A 229 -0.93 -20.53 13.14
N LYS A 230 -1.77 -19.51 12.91
CA LYS A 230 -3.20 -19.56 13.26
C LYS A 230 -3.93 -20.70 12.53
N SER A 231 -3.48 -21.09 11.34
CA SER A 231 -4.04 -22.24 10.62
C SER A 231 -3.61 -23.62 11.17
N GLY A 232 -2.82 -23.64 12.25
CA GLY A 232 -2.32 -24.87 12.87
C GLY A 232 -1.08 -25.47 12.18
N ARG A 233 -0.43 -24.72 11.29
CA ARG A 233 0.76 -25.16 10.55
C ARG A 233 2.03 -24.53 11.11
N ARG A 234 3.17 -25.21 10.92
CA ARG A 234 4.48 -24.62 11.16
C ARG A 234 4.89 -23.73 9.97
N PRO A 235 5.43 -22.52 10.22
CA PRO A 235 6.00 -21.70 9.18
C PRO A 235 7.19 -22.39 8.49
N PRO A 236 7.38 -22.18 7.18
CA PRO A 236 8.55 -22.68 6.47
C PRO A 236 9.78 -21.81 6.76
N SER A 237 10.96 -22.34 6.43
CA SER A 237 12.25 -21.68 6.60
C SER A 237 12.72 -20.90 5.37
N GLN A 238 12.11 -21.11 4.20
CA GLN A 238 12.47 -20.41 2.96
C GLN A 238 11.42 -19.36 2.56
N ARG A 239 11.88 -18.27 1.92
CA ARG A 239 11.00 -17.18 1.44
C ARG A 239 9.99 -17.65 0.40
N GLU A 240 10.41 -18.51 -0.52
CA GLU A 240 9.54 -19.02 -1.59
C GLU A 240 8.42 -19.89 -1.01
N ASP A 241 8.79 -20.82 -0.13
CA ASP A 241 7.87 -21.68 0.60
C ASP A 241 6.90 -20.85 1.46
N LEU A 242 7.34 -19.72 2.03
CA LEU A 242 6.48 -18.85 2.83
C LEU A 242 5.27 -18.34 2.03
N PHE A 243 5.48 -17.89 0.80
CA PHE A 243 4.39 -17.41 -0.05
C PHE A 243 3.51 -18.56 -0.56
N ASN A 244 4.09 -19.73 -0.82
CA ASN A 244 3.33 -20.91 -1.19
C ASN A 244 2.43 -21.38 -0.04
N GLU A 245 2.98 -21.50 1.18
CA GLU A 245 2.20 -21.86 2.37
C GLU A 245 1.13 -20.83 2.71
N TYR A 246 1.42 -19.54 2.51
CA TYR A 246 0.42 -18.49 2.63
C TYR A 246 -0.75 -18.71 1.66
N TRP A 247 -0.46 -18.94 0.38
CA TRP A 247 -1.47 -19.25 -0.63
C TRP A 247 -2.31 -20.46 -0.23
N LEU A 248 -1.67 -21.57 0.11
CA LEU A 248 -2.35 -22.80 0.53
C LEU A 248 -3.22 -22.58 1.78
N THR A 249 -2.79 -21.72 2.69
CA THR A 249 -3.55 -21.36 3.90
C THR A 249 -4.81 -20.58 3.57
N ILE A 250 -4.72 -19.60 2.68
CA ILE A 250 -5.90 -18.85 2.21
C ILE A 250 -6.83 -19.77 1.41
N PHE A 251 -6.28 -20.60 0.52
CA PHE A 251 -7.04 -21.51 -0.32
C PHE A 251 -7.91 -22.45 0.51
N ARG A 252 -7.32 -23.19 1.47
CA ARG A 252 -8.05 -24.13 2.34
C ARG A 252 -9.09 -23.42 3.21
N ARG A 253 -8.80 -22.20 3.67
CA ARG A 253 -9.78 -21.39 4.39
C ARG A 253 -11.01 -21.12 3.53
N GLU A 254 -10.82 -20.70 2.28
CA GLU A 254 -11.94 -20.46 1.36
C GLU A 254 -12.69 -21.75 0.98
N GLU A 255 -11.99 -22.88 0.90
CA GLU A 255 -12.59 -24.21 0.69
C GLU A 255 -13.54 -24.62 1.82
N SER A 256 -13.15 -24.31 3.07
CA SER A 256 -13.88 -24.70 4.29
C SER A 256 -15.13 -23.87 4.59
N LYS A 257 -15.35 -22.74 3.90
CA LYS A 257 -16.55 -21.90 4.11
C LYS A 257 -17.80 -22.61 3.59
N ASP A 258 -18.89 -22.53 4.35
CA ASP A 258 -20.21 -22.95 3.87
C ASP A 258 -20.59 -22.15 2.63
N GLY A 259 -20.92 -22.87 1.54
CA GLY A 259 -21.11 -22.29 0.21
C GLY A 259 -19.85 -22.21 -0.67
N GLY A 260 -18.71 -22.76 -0.22
CA GLY A 260 -17.51 -22.94 -1.05
C GLY A 260 -17.89 -23.63 -2.36
N LYS A 261 -17.92 -22.85 -3.46
CA LYS A 261 -18.35 -23.31 -4.78
C LYS A 261 -17.58 -24.58 -5.13
N ALA A 262 -18.24 -25.59 -5.68
CA ALA A 262 -17.64 -26.89 -6.02
C ALA A 262 -16.29 -26.78 -6.75
N ILE A 263 -16.10 -25.71 -7.54
CA ILE A 263 -14.86 -25.34 -8.23
C ILE A 263 -13.67 -25.20 -7.27
N ILE A 264 -13.82 -24.52 -6.13
CA ILE A 264 -12.75 -24.32 -5.14
C ILE A 264 -12.35 -25.66 -4.53
N LYS A 265 -13.33 -26.54 -4.27
CA LYS A 265 -13.12 -27.84 -3.60
C LYS A 265 -12.45 -28.92 -4.48
N SER A 266 -12.32 -28.69 -5.79
CA SER A 266 -11.95 -29.76 -6.74
C SER A 266 -10.85 -29.40 -7.75
N ASN A 267 -10.36 -28.16 -7.75
CA ASN A 267 -9.51 -27.65 -8.84
C ASN A 267 -8.33 -26.78 -8.35
N GLU A 268 -7.64 -27.19 -7.28
CA GLU A 268 -6.50 -26.44 -6.72
C GLU A 268 -5.42 -26.13 -7.77
N SER A 269 -4.92 -27.14 -8.48
CA SER A 269 -3.85 -26.99 -9.47
C SER A 269 -4.25 -26.07 -10.63
N PHE A 270 -5.52 -26.15 -11.05
CA PHE A 270 -6.10 -25.29 -12.08
C PHE A 270 -6.19 -23.83 -11.59
N LEU A 271 -6.66 -23.61 -10.36
CA LEU A 271 -6.77 -22.27 -9.77
C LEU A 271 -5.39 -21.64 -9.55
N LEU A 272 -4.41 -22.41 -9.08
CA LEU A 272 -3.03 -21.92 -8.96
C LEU A 272 -2.46 -21.55 -10.33
N SER A 273 -2.67 -22.39 -11.36
CA SER A 273 -2.22 -22.11 -12.72
C SER A 273 -2.87 -20.84 -13.29
N LEU A 274 -4.18 -20.67 -13.07
CA LEU A 274 -4.91 -19.47 -13.46
C LEU A 274 -4.35 -18.23 -12.74
N HIS A 275 -4.09 -18.32 -11.43
CA HIS A 275 -3.48 -17.24 -10.65
C HIS A 275 -2.10 -16.85 -11.20
N SER A 276 -1.26 -17.82 -11.54
CA SER A 276 0.06 -17.57 -12.15
C SER A 276 -0.05 -16.85 -13.49
N VAL A 277 -0.98 -17.25 -14.34
CA VAL A 277 -1.23 -16.61 -15.64
C VAL A 277 -1.77 -15.18 -15.48
N LEU A 278 -2.71 -14.98 -14.55
CA LEU A 278 -3.25 -13.66 -14.21
C LEU A 278 -2.15 -12.74 -13.67
N GLY A 279 -1.38 -13.21 -12.68
CA GLY A 279 -0.28 -12.46 -12.07
C GLY A 279 0.78 -12.06 -13.10
N TYR A 280 1.19 -12.99 -13.97
CA TYR A 280 2.14 -12.69 -15.02
C TYR A 280 1.59 -11.69 -16.05
N SER A 281 0.32 -11.84 -16.44
CA SER A 281 -0.35 -10.93 -17.38
C SER A 281 -0.43 -9.51 -16.83
N ILE A 282 -0.79 -9.36 -15.55
CA ILE A 282 -0.81 -8.09 -14.83
C ILE A 282 0.59 -7.48 -14.76
N HIS A 283 1.59 -8.28 -14.37
CA HIS A 283 2.97 -7.83 -14.25
C HIS A 283 3.53 -7.33 -15.60
N ARG A 284 3.28 -8.07 -16.68
CA ARG A 284 3.72 -7.67 -18.03
C ARG A 284 3.02 -6.40 -18.52
N ARG A 285 1.75 -6.19 -18.15
CA ARG A 285 1.01 -4.96 -18.49
C ARG A 285 1.59 -3.73 -17.80
N ALA A 286 1.95 -3.87 -16.52
CA ALA A 286 2.61 -2.82 -15.73
C ALA A 286 3.88 -2.30 -16.41
N ILE A 287 4.59 -3.18 -17.14
CA ILE A 287 5.83 -2.84 -17.85
C ILE A 287 5.57 -2.18 -19.22
N LYS A 288 4.45 -2.49 -19.90
CA LYS A 288 4.27 -2.14 -21.32
C LYS A 288 3.37 -0.95 -21.62
N LYS A 289 2.18 -0.84 -21.00
CA LYS A 289 1.15 0.13 -21.43
C LYS A 289 0.10 0.53 -20.37
N ASN A 290 -0.10 -0.24 -19.31
CA ASN A 290 -1.17 0.02 -18.33
C ASN A 290 -0.61 -0.09 -16.91
N ILE A 291 -0.45 1.06 -16.27
CA ILE A 291 0.30 1.25 -15.02
C ILE A 291 -0.54 0.86 -13.82
N LYS A 292 -1.89 0.93 -13.95
CA LYS A 292 -2.82 0.47 -12.92
C LYS A 292 -2.55 -0.98 -12.51
N SER A 293 -1.92 -1.80 -13.38
CA SER A 293 -1.72 -3.24 -13.10
C SER A 293 -3.06 -3.91 -12.77
N LEU A 294 -4.13 -3.44 -13.41
CA LEU A 294 -5.50 -3.93 -13.23
C LEU A 294 -5.97 -4.63 -14.51
N LEU A 295 -6.93 -5.54 -14.32
CA LEU A 295 -7.75 -6.10 -15.38
C LEU A 295 -9.16 -5.53 -15.20
N SER A 296 -9.77 -5.04 -16.29
CA SER A 296 -11.21 -4.76 -16.24
C SER A 296 -11.98 -6.08 -16.03
N GLU A 297 -13.24 -5.99 -15.62
CA GLU A 297 -14.07 -7.19 -15.44
C GLU A 297 -14.22 -7.98 -16.76
N SER A 298 -14.37 -7.29 -17.89
CA SER A 298 -14.44 -7.94 -19.21
C SER A 298 -13.13 -8.62 -19.58
N GLU A 299 -11.99 -7.94 -19.40
CA GLU A 299 -10.67 -8.52 -19.69
C GLU A 299 -10.35 -9.71 -18.80
N PHE A 300 -10.73 -9.64 -17.53
CA PHE A 300 -10.61 -10.75 -16.60
C PHE A 300 -11.43 -11.95 -17.08
N LYS A 301 -12.70 -11.73 -17.44
CA LYS A 301 -13.57 -12.78 -17.99
C LYS A 301 -13.00 -13.38 -19.27
N ASP A 302 -12.48 -12.56 -20.17
CA ASP A 302 -11.88 -13.02 -21.43
C ASP A 302 -10.62 -13.86 -21.19
N LEU A 303 -9.74 -13.42 -20.28
CA LEU A 303 -8.51 -14.15 -19.94
C LEU A 303 -8.84 -15.49 -19.28
N VAL A 304 -9.76 -15.50 -18.31
CA VAL A 304 -10.26 -16.72 -17.67
C VAL A 304 -10.89 -17.66 -18.70
N THR A 305 -11.74 -17.15 -19.59
CA THR A 305 -12.41 -17.94 -20.64
C THR A 305 -11.40 -18.52 -21.62
N ASN A 306 -10.39 -17.75 -22.02
CA ASN A 306 -9.32 -18.22 -22.91
C ASN A 306 -8.46 -19.29 -22.23
N PHE A 307 -8.17 -19.14 -20.94
CA PHE A 307 -7.46 -20.13 -20.15
C PHE A 307 -8.24 -21.44 -20.01
N ILE A 308 -9.53 -21.38 -19.67
CA ILE A 308 -10.43 -22.54 -19.58
C ILE A 308 -10.49 -23.28 -20.92
N ASN A 309 -10.56 -22.56 -22.04
CA ASN A 309 -10.67 -23.14 -23.38
C ASN A 309 -9.34 -23.65 -23.96
N GLY A 310 -8.25 -23.66 -23.19
CA GLY A 310 -6.94 -24.16 -23.64
C GLY A 310 -6.32 -23.32 -24.78
N LYS A 311 -6.78 -22.09 -25.00
CA LYS A 311 -6.15 -21.19 -25.98
C LYS A 311 -4.78 -20.77 -25.46
N LYS A 312 -3.84 -20.44 -26.37
CA LYS A 312 -2.53 -19.91 -25.98
C LYS A 312 -2.69 -18.65 -25.15
N VAL A 313 -2.55 -18.78 -23.83
CA VAL A 313 -2.36 -17.65 -22.92
C VAL A 313 -0.88 -17.52 -22.65
N ILE A 314 -0.40 -16.28 -22.53
CA ILE A 314 1.02 -16.01 -22.32
C ILE A 314 1.32 -16.34 -20.85
N ALA A 315 1.95 -17.49 -20.64
CA ALA A 315 2.34 -17.98 -19.32
C ALA A 315 3.68 -17.35 -18.88
N PRO A 316 3.94 -17.31 -17.55
CA PRO A 316 5.28 -17.02 -17.05
C PRO A 316 6.30 -18.03 -17.60
N PRO A 317 7.57 -17.64 -17.77
CA PRO A 317 8.65 -18.57 -18.10
C PRO A 317 8.74 -19.68 -17.03
N GLN A 318 8.99 -20.91 -17.47
CA GLN A 318 9.25 -22.07 -16.60
C GLN A 318 10.64 -21.97 -15.98
#